data_AF-A0ABD0ZAY5-F1
#
_entry.id   AF-A0ABD0ZAY5-F1
#
_cell.length_a   1.000
_cell.length_b   1.000
_cell.length_c   1.000
_cell.angle_alpha   90.00
_cell.angle_beta   90.00
_cell.angle_gamma   90.00
#
_symmetry.space_group_name_H-M   'P 1'
#
loop_
_entity.id
_entity.type
_entity.pdbx_description
1 polymer ?
#
loop_
_entity_poly.entity_id
_entity_poly.type
_entity_poly.pdbx_seq_one_letter_code
_entity_poly.pdbx_strand_id
1 'polypeptide(L)'
;MSYGKFLPSNINPFICTHLFYAFAVLDVFNDDIQAFDKSLDLDRGGYRMTTDLKILNPNLKVMLSVGGWNEGSANFSKIVANPKERMAFVRNSVQFLRKYNFDGIDLVWQYPTFREGSSPDDKMNFGKLIQEMKEEFERESNATGNPRLLLSLATSGLSDYIEKGYDVPTINKYVDFLNMVAYDYHSANDPTVFHHSSLYPVKEELDDEIAAQLNADSAIRLILSKGMSPEKVNLGIPTYGRLFLLEDPTKTEPGSPAVGAGRSVTIDEAGSINYYETRYALAMGLGGIMFWTIDEDDFHGVCHGRANPLIWAAREQLRAARTPPPTRPRATLRTTEMTPPLPTTRTTATRGTTNTRSISRTTVSAATWLTTATPPTKAEPRAINTPPFTGWRGLDPGQGHIFPVKRLGLPAPDFPAQQPRNSVFTFNSPGSTFHQNIVVFLKDEQNNRSNSRT
;
A
#
# COMPACT_ATOMS: atom_id res chain seq x y z
N MET A 1 -2.16 -28.92 -12.33
CA MET A 1 -2.87 -27.93 -11.50
C MET A 1 -2.34 -26.55 -11.89
N SER A 2 -3.14 -25.49 -11.83
CA SER A 2 -2.59 -24.13 -11.96
C SER A 2 -1.89 -23.74 -10.67
N TYR A 3 -0.65 -23.26 -10.74
CA TYR A 3 0.11 -22.79 -9.58
C TYR A 3 -0.44 -21.45 -9.03
N GLY A 4 -1.18 -20.69 -9.83
CA GLY A 4 -1.84 -19.44 -9.39
C GLY A 4 -3.23 -19.62 -8.79
N LYS A 5 -3.71 -20.86 -8.59
CA LYS A 5 -5.05 -21.08 -8.01
C LYS A 5 -5.01 -20.87 -6.49
N PHE A 6 -5.53 -19.74 -6.04
CA PHE A 6 -5.71 -19.43 -4.63
C PHE A 6 -7.11 -19.80 -4.11
N LEU A 7 -7.20 -20.24 -2.85
CA LEU A 7 -8.44 -20.51 -2.11
C LEU A 7 -8.22 -20.09 -0.64
N PRO A 8 -9.28 -19.86 0.16
CA PRO A 8 -9.14 -19.56 1.59
C PRO A 8 -8.34 -20.61 2.38
N SER A 9 -8.34 -21.87 1.93
CA SER A 9 -7.52 -22.97 2.50
C SER A 9 -6.01 -22.83 2.29
N ASN A 10 -5.55 -21.93 1.40
CA ASN A 10 -4.14 -21.62 1.22
C ASN A 10 -3.62 -20.61 2.27
N ILE A 11 -4.52 -19.92 2.98
CA ILE A 11 -4.17 -18.87 3.93
C ILE A 11 -3.64 -19.48 5.24
N ASN A 12 -2.43 -19.08 5.64
CA ASN A 12 -1.97 -19.30 7.01
C ASN A 12 -2.62 -18.24 7.93
N PRO A 13 -3.57 -18.60 8.83
CA PRO A 13 -4.31 -17.63 9.64
C PRO A 13 -3.46 -16.93 10.70
N PHE A 14 -2.20 -17.34 10.88
CA PHE A 14 -1.25 -16.73 11.80
C PHE A 14 -0.26 -15.77 11.12
N ILE A 15 -0.33 -15.55 9.81
CA ILE A 15 0.56 -14.60 9.11
C ILE A 15 0.13 -13.13 9.29
N CYS A 16 -1.17 -12.91 9.51
CA CYS A 16 -1.79 -11.58 9.53
C CYS A 16 -2.37 -11.24 10.91
N THR A 17 -2.94 -10.04 11.04
CA THR A 17 -3.81 -9.65 12.18
C THR A 17 -5.25 -9.50 11.73
N HIS A 18 -5.45 -8.96 10.53
CA HIS A 18 -6.75 -8.89 9.86
C HIS A 18 -6.59 -9.40 8.41
N LEU A 19 -7.62 -10.08 7.90
CA LEU A 19 -7.84 -10.39 6.48
C LEU A 19 -9.04 -9.58 5.99
N PHE A 20 -9.05 -9.22 4.71
CA PHE A 20 -10.16 -8.54 4.06
C PHE A 20 -10.57 -9.35 2.85
N TYR A 21 -11.81 -9.83 2.85
CA TYR A 21 -12.37 -10.50 1.68
C TYR A 21 -12.79 -9.44 0.66
N ALA A 22 -12.12 -9.40 -0.49
CA ALA A 22 -12.40 -8.46 -1.56
C ALA A 22 -13.04 -9.19 -2.78
N PHE A 23 -14.26 -8.86 -3.22
CA PHE A 23 -15.15 -7.80 -2.75
C PHE A 23 -16.61 -8.28 -2.65
N ALA A 24 -17.38 -7.60 -1.82
CA ALA A 24 -18.81 -7.43 -2.04
C ALA A 24 -19.08 -6.09 -2.75
N VAL A 25 -20.27 -5.95 -3.33
CA VAL A 25 -20.71 -4.77 -4.10
C VAL A 25 -22.01 -4.21 -3.53
N LEU A 26 -22.51 -3.08 -4.05
CA LEU A 26 -23.71 -2.42 -3.49
C LEU A 26 -24.97 -2.87 -4.24
N ASP A 27 -26.00 -3.25 -3.49
CA ASP A 27 -27.37 -3.37 -3.99
C ASP A 27 -28.09 -2.03 -3.83
N VAL A 28 -28.05 -1.22 -4.89
CA VAL A 28 -28.70 0.10 -4.96
C VAL A 28 -30.22 0.05 -5.10
N PHE A 29 -30.85 -1.13 -5.12
CA PHE A 29 -32.31 -1.27 -5.13
C PHE A 29 -32.87 -1.58 -3.75
N ASN A 30 -32.08 -2.27 -2.91
CA ASN A 30 -32.46 -2.67 -1.55
C ASN A 30 -31.68 -1.93 -0.45
N ASP A 31 -30.78 -1.02 -0.83
CA ASP A 31 -29.82 -0.34 0.05
C ASP A 31 -29.07 -1.36 0.92
N ASP A 32 -28.40 -2.33 0.30
CA ASP A 32 -27.74 -3.46 1.00
C ASP A 32 -26.38 -3.81 0.36
N ILE A 33 -25.65 -4.73 1.00
CA ILE A 33 -24.46 -5.38 0.47
C ILE A 33 -24.89 -6.59 -0.38
N GLN A 34 -24.36 -6.68 -1.59
CA GLN A 34 -24.52 -7.81 -2.51
C GLN A 34 -23.20 -8.60 -2.60
N ALA A 35 -23.28 -9.94 -2.57
CA ALA A 35 -22.15 -10.78 -2.95
C ALA A 35 -21.83 -10.63 -4.44
N PHE A 36 -20.55 -10.41 -4.77
CA PHE A 36 -20.08 -10.14 -6.13
C PHE A 36 -20.20 -11.38 -7.02
N ASP A 37 -19.70 -12.53 -6.55
CA ASP A 37 -19.92 -13.83 -7.17
C ASP A 37 -20.73 -14.70 -6.20
N LYS A 38 -22.05 -14.68 -6.35
CA LYS A 38 -22.97 -15.47 -5.51
C LYS A 38 -22.62 -16.97 -5.49
N SER A 39 -22.04 -17.51 -6.57
CA SER A 39 -21.65 -18.92 -6.63
C SER A 39 -20.39 -19.21 -5.79
N LEU A 40 -19.38 -18.34 -5.84
CA LEU A 40 -18.16 -18.50 -5.04
C LEU A 40 -18.38 -18.11 -3.58
N ASP A 41 -18.97 -16.95 -3.35
CA ASP A 41 -19.10 -16.31 -2.04
C ASP A 41 -20.10 -17.04 -1.15
N LEU A 42 -21.24 -17.46 -1.74
CA LEU A 42 -22.38 -18.04 -1.02
C LEU A 42 -22.52 -19.55 -1.28
N ASP A 43 -22.73 -19.98 -2.52
CA ASP A 43 -23.07 -21.39 -2.81
C ASP A 43 -21.90 -22.34 -2.49
N ARG A 44 -20.67 -21.93 -2.79
CA ARG A 44 -19.43 -22.62 -2.42
C ARG A 44 -18.87 -22.15 -1.07
N GLY A 45 -19.53 -21.19 -0.42
CA GLY A 45 -19.25 -20.76 0.95
C GLY A 45 -17.95 -19.97 1.14
N GLY A 46 -17.41 -19.30 0.12
CA GLY A 46 -16.16 -18.54 0.20
C GLY A 46 -16.07 -17.58 1.39
N TYR A 47 -17.16 -16.88 1.72
CA TYR A 47 -17.23 -16.04 2.92
C TYR A 47 -17.03 -16.86 4.21
N ARG A 48 -17.76 -17.97 4.37
CA ARG A 48 -17.67 -18.81 5.58
C ARG A 48 -16.32 -19.49 5.69
N MET A 49 -15.79 -20.05 4.60
CA MET A 49 -14.45 -20.65 4.58
C MET A 49 -13.36 -19.66 5.02
N THR A 50 -13.53 -18.36 4.71
CA THR A 50 -12.59 -17.32 5.14
C THR A 50 -12.83 -16.89 6.59
N THR A 51 -14.08 -16.69 7.02
CA THR A 51 -14.37 -16.30 8.41
C THR A 51 -14.13 -17.44 9.42
N ASP A 52 -14.21 -18.70 8.98
CA ASP A 52 -13.90 -19.89 9.78
C ASP A 52 -12.39 -20.10 10.01
N LEU A 53 -11.50 -19.36 9.33
CA LEU A 53 -10.07 -19.30 9.67
C LEU A 53 -9.84 -18.82 11.13
N LYS A 54 -10.82 -18.11 11.70
CA LYS A 54 -10.83 -17.69 13.11
C LYS A 54 -10.97 -18.86 14.09
N ILE A 55 -11.43 -20.04 13.65
CA ILE A 55 -11.42 -21.28 14.45
C ILE A 55 -9.97 -21.71 14.75
N LEU A 56 -9.07 -21.51 13.77
CA LEU A 56 -7.65 -21.82 13.92
C LEU A 56 -6.90 -20.72 14.67
N ASN A 57 -7.23 -19.44 14.42
CA ASN A 57 -6.67 -18.30 15.14
C ASN A 57 -7.79 -17.37 15.67
N PRO A 58 -8.25 -17.53 16.92
CA PRO A 58 -9.32 -16.70 17.48
C PRO A 58 -9.00 -15.19 17.59
N ASN A 59 -7.72 -14.81 17.48
CA ASN A 59 -7.31 -13.40 17.49
C ASN A 59 -7.45 -12.75 16.09
N LEU A 60 -7.49 -13.55 15.02
CA LEU A 60 -7.68 -13.08 13.66
C LEU A 60 -9.00 -12.31 13.53
N LYS A 61 -8.99 -11.23 12.76
CA LYS A 61 -10.19 -10.54 12.29
C LYS A 61 -10.36 -10.73 10.80
N VAL A 62 -11.59 -10.95 10.37
CA VAL A 62 -11.94 -11.09 8.96
C VAL A 62 -12.97 -10.01 8.63
N MET A 63 -12.54 -9.08 7.80
CA MET A 63 -13.28 -7.92 7.31
C MET A 63 -13.90 -8.24 5.96
N LEU A 64 -15.01 -7.59 5.62
CA LEU A 64 -15.55 -7.58 4.26
C LEU A 64 -15.22 -6.24 3.59
N SER A 65 -14.46 -6.26 2.49
CA SER A 65 -14.26 -5.06 1.66
C SER A 65 -15.44 -4.91 0.70
N VAL A 66 -16.06 -3.73 0.71
CA VAL A 66 -17.19 -3.40 -0.18
C VAL A 66 -16.75 -2.34 -1.19
N GLY A 67 -16.96 -2.59 -2.48
CA GLY A 67 -16.58 -1.70 -3.57
C GLY A 67 -15.45 -2.24 -4.44
N GLY A 68 -14.36 -1.48 -4.52
CA GLY A 68 -13.22 -1.75 -5.40
C GLY A 68 -13.35 -1.07 -6.77
N TRP A 69 -12.30 -1.18 -7.59
CA TRP A 69 -12.19 -0.47 -8.88
C TRP A 69 -13.38 -0.74 -9.83
N ASN A 70 -13.86 -1.98 -9.87
CA ASN A 70 -14.91 -2.41 -10.81
C ASN A 70 -16.33 -1.96 -10.40
N GLU A 71 -16.56 -1.55 -9.15
CA GLU A 71 -17.88 -1.07 -8.69
C GLU A 71 -18.20 0.35 -9.20
N GLY A 72 -17.17 1.12 -9.58
CA GLY A 72 -17.34 2.51 -9.97
C GLY A 72 -17.58 3.45 -8.77
N SER A 73 -18.15 4.62 -9.04
CA SER A 73 -18.57 5.59 -8.00
C SER A 73 -20.08 5.84 -7.95
N ALA A 74 -20.82 5.60 -9.04
CA ALA A 74 -22.24 5.94 -9.14
C ALA A 74 -23.11 5.31 -8.03
N ASN A 75 -22.87 4.03 -7.71
CA ASN A 75 -23.65 3.31 -6.70
C ASN A 75 -23.43 3.86 -5.28
N PHE A 76 -22.17 4.12 -4.91
CA PHE A 76 -21.84 4.77 -3.64
C PHE A 76 -22.43 6.18 -3.56
N SER A 77 -22.18 7.03 -4.58
CA SER A 77 -22.70 8.40 -4.70
C SER A 77 -24.20 8.47 -4.46
N LYS A 78 -24.97 7.60 -5.14
CA LYS A 78 -26.43 7.48 -4.97
C LYS A 78 -26.81 7.20 -3.51
N ILE A 79 -26.30 6.10 -2.94
CA ILE A 79 -26.68 5.67 -1.57
C ILE A 79 -26.28 6.72 -0.53
N VAL A 80 -25.10 7.33 -0.62
CA VAL A 80 -24.68 8.31 0.38
C VAL A 80 -25.43 9.63 0.28
N ALA A 81 -25.93 10.02 -0.89
CA ALA A 81 -26.63 11.28 -1.10
C ALA A 81 -27.95 11.36 -0.32
N ASN A 82 -28.72 10.27 -0.23
CA ASN A 82 -30.00 10.24 0.47
C ASN A 82 -29.85 9.72 1.91
N PRO A 83 -30.15 10.52 2.96
CA PRO A 83 -30.07 10.08 4.35
C PRO A 83 -30.92 8.84 4.71
N LYS A 84 -31.99 8.56 3.95
CA LYS A 84 -32.81 7.36 4.18
C LYS A 84 -32.13 6.10 3.63
N GLU A 85 -31.65 6.17 2.39
CA GLU A 85 -30.93 5.07 1.71
C GLU A 85 -29.62 4.75 2.46
N ARG A 86 -28.85 5.79 2.82
CA ARG A 86 -27.64 5.67 3.65
C ARG A 86 -27.88 4.95 4.98
N MET A 87 -28.94 5.33 5.71
CA MET A 87 -29.30 4.70 6.99
C MET A 87 -29.89 3.28 6.82
N ALA A 88 -30.53 2.98 5.69
CA ALA A 88 -30.92 1.61 5.34
C ALA A 88 -29.68 0.75 5.10
N PHE A 89 -28.75 1.21 4.26
CA PHE A 89 -27.47 0.56 4.00
C PHE A 89 -26.64 0.32 5.26
N VAL A 90 -26.57 1.29 6.17
CA VAL A 90 -25.94 1.15 7.51
C VAL A 90 -26.52 -0.04 8.28
N ARG A 91 -27.85 -0.17 8.35
CA ARG A 91 -28.54 -1.23 9.10
C ARG A 91 -28.49 -2.60 8.41
N ASN A 92 -28.58 -2.62 7.09
CA ASN A 92 -28.53 -3.83 6.29
C ASN A 92 -27.10 -4.42 6.30
N SER A 93 -26.08 -3.56 6.23
CA SER A 93 -24.66 -3.94 6.41
C SER A 93 -24.43 -4.72 7.72
N VAL A 94 -24.98 -4.27 8.86
CA VAL A 94 -24.88 -5.00 10.13
C VAL A 94 -25.44 -6.43 10.01
N GLN A 95 -26.63 -6.57 9.41
CA GLN A 95 -27.27 -7.87 9.22
C GLN A 95 -26.42 -8.79 8.32
N PHE A 96 -25.90 -8.25 7.21
CA PHE A 96 -25.05 -8.99 6.28
C PHE A 96 -23.77 -9.49 6.96
N LEU A 97 -23.04 -8.60 7.64
CA LEU A 97 -21.77 -8.90 8.31
C LEU A 97 -21.96 -9.98 9.41
N ARG A 98 -23.00 -9.85 10.24
CA ARG A 98 -23.34 -10.84 11.26
C ARG A 98 -23.75 -12.19 10.65
N LYS A 99 -24.56 -12.19 9.58
CA LYS A 99 -25.02 -13.41 8.87
C LYS A 99 -23.86 -14.29 8.37
N TYR A 100 -22.76 -13.68 7.93
CA TYR A 100 -21.59 -14.38 7.39
C TYR A 100 -20.36 -14.39 8.32
N ASN A 101 -20.54 -13.97 9.60
CA ASN A 101 -19.51 -14.02 10.65
C ASN A 101 -18.28 -13.12 10.40
N PHE A 102 -18.47 -11.98 9.71
CA PHE A 102 -17.43 -10.95 9.58
C PHE A 102 -17.28 -10.16 10.88
N ASP A 103 -16.05 -9.71 11.18
CA ASP A 103 -15.73 -8.87 12.35
C ASP A 103 -15.86 -7.36 12.04
N GLY A 104 -16.07 -6.98 10.78
CA GLY A 104 -16.19 -5.59 10.37
C GLY A 104 -16.26 -5.39 8.85
N ILE A 105 -16.35 -4.13 8.45
CA ILE A 105 -16.43 -3.68 7.05
C ILE A 105 -15.27 -2.75 6.71
N ASP A 106 -14.83 -2.83 5.46
CA ASP A 106 -13.85 -1.95 4.85
C ASP A 106 -14.45 -1.28 3.61
N LEU A 107 -14.60 0.04 3.64
CA LEU A 107 -15.21 0.80 2.55
C LEU A 107 -14.17 1.14 1.49
N VAL A 108 -14.27 0.51 0.31
CA VAL A 108 -13.34 0.67 -0.81
C VAL A 108 -14.01 1.43 -1.95
N TRP A 109 -14.49 2.64 -1.64
CA TRP A 109 -14.98 3.56 -2.68
C TRP A 109 -13.79 4.17 -3.42
N GLN A 110 -13.61 3.76 -4.67
CA GLN A 110 -12.61 4.32 -5.58
C GLN A 110 -13.32 5.08 -6.71
N TYR A 111 -13.58 6.39 -6.61
CA TYR A 111 -13.29 7.31 -5.50
C TYR A 111 -14.43 8.34 -5.36
N PRO A 112 -14.73 8.84 -4.13
CA PRO A 112 -15.68 9.92 -3.93
C PRO A 112 -15.30 11.15 -4.74
N THR A 113 -16.25 11.84 -5.38
CA THR A 113 -16.08 13.02 -6.25
C THR A 113 -15.44 12.83 -7.65
N PHE A 114 -14.77 11.71 -7.98
CA PHE A 114 -13.90 11.64 -9.17
C PHE A 114 -14.40 10.91 -10.42
N ARG A 115 -15.19 9.84 -10.27
CA ARG A 115 -15.57 8.96 -11.41
C ARG A 115 -17.00 9.22 -11.86
N GLU A 116 -17.39 8.60 -12.96
CA GLU A 116 -18.74 8.69 -13.49
C GLU A 116 -19.80 8.37 -12.42
N GLY A 117 -20.80 9.26 -12.32
CA GLY A 117 -21.86 9.22 -11.32
C GLY A 117 -21.53 9.83 -9.95
N SER A 118 -20.30 10.32 -9.71
CA SER A 118 -19.97 11.06 -8.48
C SER A 118 -20.58 12.46 -8.41
N SER A 119 -20.69 12.97 -7.17
CA SER A 119 -21.04 14.36 -6.85
C SER A 119 -19.92 15.04 -6.05
N PRO A 120 -19.71 16.37 -6.13
CA PRO A 120 -18.86 17.10 -5.18
C PRO A 120 -19.30 16.93 -3.71
N ASP A 121 -20.59 16.69 -3.47
CA ASP A 121 -21.13 16.44 -2.12
C ASP A 121 -20.73 15.07 -1.55
N ASP A 122 -20.16 14.17 -2.38
CA ASP A 122 -19.71 12.83 -1.97
C ASP A 122 -18.78 12.91 -0.76
N LYS A 123 -17.88 13.91 -0.71
CA LYS A 123 -16.94 14.12 0.41
C LYS A 123 -17.64 14.17 1.78
N MET A 124 -18.66 15.02 1.88
CA MET A 124 -19.38 15.23 3.14
C MET A 124 -20.40 14.11 3.38
N ASN A 125 -20.98 13.53 2.33
CA ASN A 125 -21.94 12.44 2.45
C ASN A 125 -21.28 11.10 2.81
N PHE A 126 -20.05 10.86 2.36
CA PHE A 126 -19.23 9.72 2.78
C PHE A 126 -18.80 9.88 4.25
N GLY A 127 -18.44 11.09 4.69
CA GLY A 127 -18.22 11.38 6.11
C GLY A 127 -19.43 11.05 6.99
N LYS A 128 -20.65 11.39 6.54
CA LYS A 128 -21.91 11.00 7.22
C LYS A 128 -22.13 9.49 7.25
N LEU A 129 -21.86 8.77 6.15
CA LEU A 129 -21.95 7.30 6.13
C LEU A 129 -21.04 6.69 7.20
N ILE A 130 -19.79 7.13 7.25
CA ILE A 130 -18.79 6.63 8.19
C ILE A 130 -19.19 6.90 9.65
N GLN A 131 -19.72 8.09 9.94
CA GLN A 131 -20.31 8.40 11.25
C GLN A 131 -21.48 7.47 11.59
N GLU A 132 -22.45 7.36 10.71
CA GLU A 132 -23.69 6.59 10.93
C GLU A 132 -23.40 5.08 11.10
N MET A 133 -22.45 4.52 10.33
CA MET A 133 -21.99 3.13 10.51
C MET A 133 -21.35 2.92 11.89
N LYS A 134 -20.48 3.84 12.33
CA LYS A 134 -19.82 3.75 13.63
C LYS A 134 -20.82 3.80 14.79
N GLU A 135 -21.78 4.73 14.73
CA GLU A 135 -22.85 4.87 15.72
C GLU A 135 -23.77 3.64 15.75
N GLU A 136 -24.16 3.09 14.59
CA GLU A 136 -24.98 1.89 14.50
C GLU A 136 -24.24 0.64 15.02
N PHE A 137 -22.94 0.50 14.73
CA PHE A 137 -22.13 -0.62 15.22
C PHE A 137 -22.01 -0.60 16.75
N GLU A 138 -21.85 0.59 17.35
CA GLU A 138 -21.89 0.75 18.81
C GLU A 138 -23.27 0.43 19.38
N ARG A 139 -24.35 0.87 18.71
CA ARG A 139 -25.73 0.58 19.10
C ARG A 139 -26.04 -0.92 19.07
N GLU A 140 -25.65 -1.65 18.03
CA GLU A 140 -25.88 -3.11 17.94
C GLU A 140 -25.04 -3.87 18.97
N SER A 141 -23.77 -3.49 19.16
CA SER A 141 -22.90 -4.13 20.15
C SER A 141 -23.47 -4.01 21.56
N ASN A 142 -23.92 -2.81 21.94
CA ASN A 142 -24.56 -2.56 23.24
C ASN A 142 -25.90 -3.28 23.41
N ALA A 143 -26.67 -3.45 22.32
CA ALA A 143 -27.99 -4.09 22.37
C ALA A 143 -27.93 -5.64 22.38
N THR A 144 -26.89 -6.23 21.78
CA THR A 144 -26.77 -7.69 21.61
C THR A 144 -25.74 -8.34 22.53
N GLY A 145 -24.78 -7.56 23.05
CA GLY A 145 -23.60 -8.08 23.74
C GLY A 145 -22.52 -8.64 22.80
N ASN A 146 -22.72 -8.59 21.48
CA ASN A 146 -21.71 -8.99 20.50
C ASN A 146 -20.53 -8.00 20.50
N PRO A 147 -19.29 -8.46 20.24
CA PRO A 147 -18.17 -7.55 19.98
C PRO A 147 -18.50 -6.61 18.81
N ARG A 148 -18.30 -5.30 19.03
CA ARG A 148 -18.57 -4.26 18.03
C ARG A 148 -17.86 -4.56 16.71
N LEU A 149 -18.60 -4.43 15.60
CA LEU A 149 -18.03 -4.49 14.26
C LEU A 149 -16.97 -3.40 14.05
N LEU A 150 -15.86 -3.76 13.42
CA LEU A 150 -14.80 -2.83 13.03
C LEU A 150 -15.22 -2.05 11.77
N LEU A 151 -14.76 -0.81 11.67
CA LEU A 151 -14.97 0.06 10.51
C LEU A 151 -13.64 0.59 10.00
N SER A 152 -13.30 0.29 8.75
CA SER A 152 -12.17 0.87 8.03
C SER A 152 -12.57 1.36 6.65
N LEU A 153 -11.63 2.02 5.97
CA LEU A 153 -11.74 2.37 4.56
C LEU A 153 -10.37 2.24 3.88
N ALA A 154 -10.40 2.11 2.56
CA ALA A 154 -9.23 2.31 1.71
C ALA A 154 -9.27 3.72 1.08
N THR A 155 -8.15 4.44 1.11
CA THR A 155 -8.03 5.78 0.49
C THR A 155 -7.00 5.81 -0.62
N SER A 156 -7.24 6.62 -1.64
CA SER A 156 -6.22 6.95 -2.66
C SER A 156 -4.95 7.51 -2.01
N GLY A 157 -3.78 7.12 -2.53
CA GLY A 157 -2.50 7.77 -2.23
C GLY A 157 -2.26 9.06 -3.02
N LEU A 158 -3.15 9.47 -3.91
CA LEU A 158 -2.99 10.67 -4.74
C LEU A 158 -3.49 11.92 -4.01
N SER A 159 -2.69 12.99 -4.00
CA SER A 159 -2.98 14.22 -3.24
C SER A 159 -4.35 14.83 -3.54
N ASP A 160 -4.65 15.06 -4.82
CA ASP A 160 -5.92 15.67 -5.24
C ASP A 160 -7.14 14.83 -4.80
N TYR A 161 -6.99 13.50 -4.81
CA TYR A 161 -8.00 12.56 -4.37
C TYR A 161 -8.23 12.62 -2.86
N ILE A 162 -7.16 12.71 -2.07
CA ILE A 162 -7.23 12.92 -0.62
C ILE A 162 -7.97 14.24 -0.32
N GLU A 163 -7.61 15.32 -1.00
CA GLU A 163 -8.16 16.65 -0.72
C GLU A 163 -9.63 16.81 -1.10
N LYS A 164 -10.03 16.32 -2.29
CA LYS A 164 -11.41 16.47 -2.80
C LYS A 164 -12.35 15.36 -2.31
N GLY A 165 -11.86 14.13 -2.14
CA GLY A 165 -12.71 12.98 -1.81
C GLY A 165 -13.03 12.77 -0.33
N TYR A 166 -12.17 13.24 0.60
CA TYR A 166 -12.20 12.75 1.99
C TYR A 166 -12.25 13.86 3.04
N ASP A 167 -13.26 13.80 3.93
CA ASP A 167 -13.33 14.59 5.15
C ASP A 167 -12.49 13.93 6.26
N VAL A 168 -11.17 14.14 6.20
CA VAL A 168 -10.18 13.45 7.03
C VAL A 168 -10.42 13.61 8.54
N PRO A 169 -10.77 14.79 9.11
CA PRO A 169 -11.11 14.90 10.52
C PRO A 169 -12.30 14.04 10.95
N THR A 170 -13.37 14.00 10.14
CA THR A 170 -14.55 13.14 10.40
C THR A 170 -14.18 11.66 10.29
N ILE A 171 -13.42 11.28 9.27
CA ILE A 171 -12.90 9.91 9.11
C ILE A 171 -12.09 9.51 10.35
N ASN A 172 -11.07 10.30 10.73
CA ASN A 172 -10.20 10.00 11.86
C ASN A 172 -10.97 9.82 13.17
N LYS A 173 -12.06 10.58 13.37
CA LYS A 173 -12.92 10.46 14.55
C LYS A 173 -13.62 9.09 14.63
N TYR A 174 -14.19 8.62 13.52
CA TYR A 174 -15.15 7.51 13.54
C TYR A 174 -14.58 6.14 13.12
N VAL A 175 -13.52 6.06 12.31
CA VAL A 175 -12.94 4.77 11.89
C VAL A 175 -11.99 4.17 12.91
N ASP A 176 -11.84 2.85 12.88
CA ASP A 176 -10.87 2.10 13.68
C ASP A 176 -9.45 2.17 13.10
N PHE A 177 -9.34 2.22 11.77
CA PHE A 177 -8.12 2.47 11.00
C PHE A 177 -8.44 2.78 9.52
N LEU A 178 -7.42 3.21 8.77
CA LEU A 178 -7.47 3.62 7.36
C LEU A 178 -6.34 2.91 6.61
N ASN A 179 -6.67 2.29 5.49
CA ASN A 179 -5.73 1.61 4.60
C ASN A 179 -5.32 2.56 3.47
N MET A 180 -4.10 3.11 3.53
CA MET A 180 -3.60 4.03 2.49
C MET A 180 -3.14 3.24 1.26
N VAL A 181 -3.78 3.43 0.12
CA VAL A 181 -3.39 2.81 -1.17
C VAL A 181 -2.21 3.59 -1.74
N ALA A 182 -1.01 3.30 -1.23
CA ALA A 182 0.25 3.95 -1.61
C ALA A 182 0.95 3.24 -2.78
N TYR A 183 0.17 2.89 -3.80
CA TYR A 183 0.61 2.18 -5.00
C TYR A 183 -0.33 2.49 -6.17
N ASP A 184 0.07 2.10 -7.39
CA ASP A 184 -0.53 2.52 -8.66
C ASP A 184 -0.41 4.02 -8.95
N TYR A 185 0.68 4.63 -8.45
CA TYR A 185 1.13 5.96 -8.85
C TYR A 185 1.45 6.08 -10.34
N HIS A 186 1.91 4.97 -10.94
CA HIS A 186 2.26 4.88 -12.35
C HIS A 186 1.63 3.66 -13.00
N SER A 187 1.33 3.77 -14.30
CA SER A 187 0.58 2.77 -15.05
C SER A 187 1.07 2.62 -16.48
N ALA A 188 0.68 1.51 -17.13
CA ALA A 188 0.94 1.29 -18.56
C ALA A 188 0.30 2.31 -19.52
N ASN A 189 -0.48 3.27 -19.02
CA ASN A 189 -1.02 4.39 -19.80
C ASN A 189 -0.06 5.60 -19.81
N ASP A 190 0.94 5.61 -18.93
CA ASP A 190 1.89 6.70 -18.79
C ASP A 190 2.93 6.59 -19.93
N PRO A 191 3.38 7.71 -20.52
CA PRO A 191 4.34 7.70 -21.62
C PRO A 191 5.77 7.34 -21.18
N THR A 192 5.99 7.16 -19.87
CA THR A 192 7.31 7.09 -19.24
C THR A 192 7.29 6.02 -18.14
N VAL A 193 8.35 5.22 -18.04
CA VAL A 193 8.49 4.19 -17.01
C VAL A 193 8.92 4.78 -15.67
N PHE A 194 8.05 4.68 -14.67
CA PHE A 194 8.34 4.97 -13.27
C PHE A 194 7.74 3.88 -12.35
N HIS A 195 8.23 3.84 -11.11
CA HIS A 195 7.88 2.78 -10.15
C HIS A 195 6.55 3.10 -9.46
N HIS A 196 5.52 2.26 -9.68
CA HIS A 196 4.14 2.53 -9.27
C HIS A 196 3.90 2.63 -7.74
N SER A 197 4.89 2.34 -6.91
CA SER A 197 4.79 2.30 -5.43
C SER A 197 6.04 2.90 -4.76
N SER A 198 6.61 3.95 -5.37
CA SER A 198 7.78 4.67 -4.83
C SER A 198 7.57 5.16 -3.40
N LEU A 199 8.55 4.91 -2.52
CA LEU A 199 8.51 5.38 -1.13
C LEU A 199 8.73 6.90 -0.99
N TYR A 200 9.56 7.47 -1.87
CA TYR A 200 9.98 8.87 -1.88
C TYR A 200 9.89 9.45 -3.31
N PRO A 201 9.93 10.79 -3.49
CA PRO A 201 9.93 11.42 -4.80
C PRO A 201 11.07 10.92 -5.71
N VAL A 202 10.75 10.65 -6.97
CA VAL A 202 11.73 10.25 -8.00
C VAL A 202 12.44 11.51 -8.52
N LYS A 203 13.76 11.44 -8.70
CA LYS A 203 14.59 12.61 -9.05
C LYS A 203 14.18 13.22 -10.39
N GLU A 204 13.84 12.37 -11.34
CA GLU A 204 13.44 12.69 -12.71
C GLU A 204 12.07 13.40 -12.77
N GLU A 205 11.31 13.40 -11.68
CA GLU A 205 9.97 14.00 -11.56
C GLU A 205 9.94 15.27 -10.71
N LEU A 206 11.07 15.68 -10.11
CA LEU A 206 11.13 16.81 -9.17
C LEU A 206 10.78 18.18 -9.78
N ASP A 207 10.89 18.32 -11.10
CA ASP A 207 10.56 19.55 -11.83
C ASP A 207 9.05 19.69 -12.11
N ASP A 208 8.24 18.65 -11.86
CA ASP A 208 6.77 18.68 -11.94
C ASP A 208 6.15 18.53 -10.54
N GLU A 209 5.40 19.55 -10.10
CA GLU A 209 4.84 19.62 -8.75
C GLU A 209 3.84 18.48 -8.43
N ILE A 210 3.17 17.92 -9.44
CA ILE A 210 2.22 16.83 -9.28
C ILE A 210 2.96 15.49 -9.29
N ALA A 211 3.86 15.29 -10.26
CA ALA A 211 4.64 14.06 -10.37
C ALA A 211 5.56 13.84 -9.14
N ALA A 212 6.18 14.90 -8.62
CA ALA A 212 6.94 14.85 -7.37
C ALA A 212 6.14 14.39 -6.13
N GLN A 213 4.80 14.34 -6.20
CA GLN A 213 3.92 13.84 -5.15
C GLN A 213 3.47 12.38 -5.34
N LEU A 214 3.87 11.71 -6.43
CA LEU A 214 3.51 10.33 -6.78
C LEU A 214 4.31 9.28 -5.98
N ASN A 215 4.27 9.41 -4.66
CA ASN A 215 4.99 8.53 -3.73
C ASN A 215 4.32 8.44 -2.35
N ALA A 216 4.66 7.38 -1.62
CA ALA A 216 4.08 7.06 -0.33
C ALA A 216 4.35 8.13 0.75
N ASP A 217 5.55 8.73 0.79
CA ASP A 217 5.89 9.75 1.80
C ASP A 217 5.04 11.01 1.64
N SER A 218 4.83 11.49 0.41
CA SER A 218 3.91 12.60 0.11
C SER A 218 2.48 12.28 0.55
N ALA A 219 1.97 11.09 0.21
CA ALA A 219 0.61 10.66 0.57
C ALA A 219 0.40 10.57 2.10
N ILE A 220 1.35 9.97 2.82
CA ILE A 220 1.32 9.84 4.27
C ILE A 220 1.46 11.21 4.94
N ARG A 221 2.39 12.07 4.52
CA ARG A 221 2.51 13.44 5.06
C ARG A 221 1.22 14.23 4.86
N LEU A 222 0.60 14.12 3.69
CA LEU A 222 -0.65 14.81 3.41
C LEU A 222 -1.77 14.34 4.33
N ILE A 223 -2.06 13.03 4.42
CA ILE A 223 -3.19 12.54 5.23
C ILE A 223 -3.01 12.88 6.73
N LEU A 224 -1.78 12.83 7.24
CA LEU A 224 -1.45 13.26 8.60
C LEU A 224 -1.64 14.78 8.77
N SER A 225 -1.21 15.60 7.80
CA SER A 225 -1.43 17.06 7.83
C SER A 225 -2.90 17.47 7.83
N LYS A 226 -3.78 16.64 7.25
CA LYS A 226 -5.24 16.82 7.23
C LYS A 226 -5.92 16.35 8.53
N GLY A 227 -5.16 15.88 9.52
CA GLY A 227 -5.65 15.53 10.86
C GLY A 227 -5.94 14.05 11.08
N MET A 228 -5.43 13.15 10.23
CA MET A 228 -5.45 11.71 10.49
C MET A 228 -4.41 11.35 11.56
N SER A 229 -4.77 10.53 12.54
CA SER A 229 -3.82 10.07 13.55
C SER A 229 -2.94 8.94 12.99
N PRO A 230 -1.60 8.98 13.15
CA PRO A 230 -0.69 8.02 12.52
C PRO A 230 -0.95 6.57 12.96
N GLU A 231 -1.30 6.34 14.23
CA GLU A 231 -1.61 5.01 14.77
C GLU A 231 -2.90 4.38 14.19
N LYS A 232 -3.66 5.15 13.41
CA LYS A 232 -4.80 4.68 12.62
C LYS A 232 -4.50 4.52 11.13
N VAL A 233 -3.34 4.95 10.63
CA VAL A 233 -2.97 4.81 9.21
C VAL A 233 -2.15 3.55 8.99
N ASN A 234 -2.52 2.79 7.97
CA ASN A 234 -1.79 1.61 7.54
C ASN A 234 -1.19 1.88 6.15
N LEU A 235 0.12 1.68 5.99
CA LEU A 235 0.77 1.84 4.69
C LEU A 235 0.43 0.63 3.80
N GLY A 236 -0.24 0.86 2.68
CA GLY A 236 -0.47 -0.14 1.65
C GLY A 236 0.79 -0.43 0.84
N ILE A 237 1.10 -1.71 0.67
CA ILE A 237 2.24 -2.21 -0.11
C ILE A 237 1.71 -3.23 -1.13
N PRO A 238 2.06 -3.12 -2.41
CA PRO A 238 1.65 -4.10 -3.42
C PRO A 238 2.58 -5.33 -3.39
N THR A 239 2.02 -6.51 -3.67
CA THR A 239 2.78 -7.73 -3.98
C THR A 239 2.88 -7.98 -5.48
N TYR A 240 2.46 -7.00 -6.29
CA TYR A 240 2.56 -6.94 -7.73
C TYR A 240 3.32 -5.67 -8.16
N GLY A 241 3.67 -5.61 -9.43
CA GLY A 241 4.26 -4.48 -10.15
C GLY A 241 3.46 -4.14 -11.40
N ARG A 242 3.73 -2.95 -11.96
CA ARG A 242 3.12 -2.46 -13.19
C ARG A 242 4.11 -2.59 -14.35
N LEU A 243 3.67 -3.22 -15.44
CA LEU A 243 4.52 -3.59 -16.57
C LEU A 243 4.36 -2.63 -17.75
N PHE A 244 5.49 -2.18 -18.29
CA PHE A 244 5.58 -1.27 -19.42
C PHE A 244 6.21 -1.94 -20.64
N LEU A 245 5.75 -1.57 -21.84
CA LEU A 245 6.39 -1.86 -23.11
C LEU A 245 7.23 -0.65 -23.49
N LEU A 246 8.55 -0.77 -23.38
CA LEU A 246 9.49 0.28 -23.76
C LEU A 246 9.39 0.58 -25.26
N GLU A 247 9.53 1.86 -25.64
CA GLU A 247 9.70 2.28 -27.03
C GLU A 247 11.03 1.74 -27.60
N ASP A 248 12.09 1.82 -26.79
CA ASP A 248 13.43 1.34 -27.08
C ASP A 248 13.84 0.33 -25.99
N PRO A 249 13.97 -0.97 -26.30
CA PRO A 249 14.27 -2.00 -25.30
C PRO A 249 15.69 -1.89 -24.72
N THR A 250 16.53 -0.98 -25.23
CA THR A 250 17.86 -0.70 -24.67
C THR A 250 17.87 0.42 -23.63
N LYS A 251 16.76 1.18 -23.50
CA LYS A 251 16.59 2.22 -22.49
C LYS A 251 15.86 1.65 -21.29
N THR A 252 16.63 1.24 -20.29
CA THR A 252 16.16 0.41 -19.19
C THR A 252 15.94 1.14 -17.87
N GLU A 253 16.24 2.43 -17.82
CA GLU A 253 16.22 3.21 -16.58
C GLU A 253 14.82 3.82 -16.32
N PRO A 254 14.50 4.19 -15.05
CA PRO A 254 13.40 5.11 -14.77
C PRO A 254 13.50 6.38 -15.63
N GLY A 255 12.37 6.88 -16.12
CA GLY A 255 12.34 7.96 -17.11
C GLY A 255 12.43 7.51 -18.58
N SER A 256 12.55 6.21 -18.85
CA SER A 256 12.57 5.70 -20.23
C SER A 256 11.18 5.72 -20.90
N PRO A 257 11.06 6.06 -22.20
CA PRO A 257 9.76 6.10 -22.89
C PRO A 257 9.07 4.74 -23.02
N ALA A 258 7.74 4.73 -22.86
CA ALA A 258 6.89 3.56 -22.99
C ALA A 258 5.76 3.79 -24.00
N VAL A 259 5.34 2.72 -24.68
CA VAL A 259 4.30 2.72 -25.72
C VAL A 259 3.07 1.85 -25.36
N GLY A 260 2.98 1.40 -24.10
CA GLY A 260 1.83 0.68 -23.57
C GLY A 260 2.20 -0.38 -22.54
N ALA A 261 1.32 -1.38 -22.37
CA ALA A 261 1.49 -2.45 -21.39
C ALA A 261 2.56 -3.48 -21.80
N GLY A 262 3.47 -3.78 -20.86
CA GLY A 262 4.50 -4.80 -21.02
C GLY A 262 3.91 -6.21 -21.08
N ARG A 263 4.63 -7.14 -21.74
CA ARG A 263 4.30 -8.56 -21.67
C ARG A 263 4.76 -9.13 -20.33
N SER A 264 3.90 -9.93 -19.71
CA SER A 264 4.19 -10.53 -18.42
C SER A 264 5.24 -11.66 -18.52
N VAL A 265 6.19 -11.63 -17.59
CA VAL A 265 7.26 -12.61 -17.40
C VAL A 265 7.53 -12.76 -15.90
N THR A 266 7.61 -14.00 -15.40
CA THR A 266 7.98 -14.34 -14.02
C THR A 266 9.50 -14.34 -13.85
N ILE A 267 10.04 -13.67 -12.81
CA ILE A 267 11.44 -13.83 -12.39
C ILE A 267 11.52 -13.78 -10.86
N ASP A 268 12.44 -14.59 -10.31
CA ASP A 268 12.77 -14.65 -8.90
C ASP A 268 14.02 -13.80 -8.60
N GLU A 269 13.93 -12.80 -7.73
CA GLU A 269 15.11 -12.17 -7.11
C GLU A 269 14.92 -11.96 -5.60
N ALA A 270 15.93 -12.39 -4.84
CA ALA A 270 15.91 -12.36 -3.39
C ALA A 270 16.33 -10.98 -2.83
N GLY A 271 15.38 -10.07 -2.74
CA GLY A 271 15.48 -8.83 -1.98
C GLY A 271 14.13 -8.53 -1.31
N SER A 272 14.13 -8.16 -0.02
CA SER A 272 12.87 -7.91 0.70
C SER A 272 12.28 -6.56 0.27
N ILE A 273 11.45 -6.57 -0.78
CA ILE A 273 10.74 -5.41 -1.36
C ILE A 273 10.03 -4.54 -0.31
N ASN A 274 9.68 -5.09 0.86
CA ASN A 274 8.92 -4.42 1.90
C ASN A 274 9.78 -3.92 3.09
N TYR A 275 11.11 -4.04 3.05
CA TYR A 275 11.96 -3.73 4.21
C TYR A 275 11.98 -2.24 4.52
N TYR A 276 12.17 -1.38 3.52
CA TYR A 276 12.29 0.06 3.74
C TYR A 276 10.95 0.69 4.11
N GLU A 277 9.87 0.17 3.56
CA GLU A 277 8.46 0.50 3.76
C GLU A 277 8.02 0.09 5.17
N THR A 278 8.44 -1.10 5.64
CA THR A 278 8.21 -1.53 7.03
C THR A 278 8.98 -0.67 8.02
N ARG A 279 10.25 -0.36 7.72
CA ARG A 279 11.07 0.55 8.51
C ARG A 279 10.52 1.98 8.51
N TYR A 280 9.94 2.43 7.40
CA TYR A 280 9.28 3.72 7.24
C TYR A 280 8.00 3.79 8.08
N ALA A 281 7.12 2.79 7.98
CA ALA A 281 5.89 2.72 8.76
C ALA A 281 6.17 2.80 10.27
N LEU A 282 7.18 2.06 10.75
CA LEU A 282 7.66 2.14 12.13
C LEU A 282 8.22 3.53 12.49
N ALA A 283 9.03 4.14 11.61
CA ALA A 283 9.65 5.44 11.86
C ALA A 283 8.63 6.60 11.88
N MET A 284 7.56 6.49 11.10
CA MET A 284 6.44 7.45 11.05
C MET A 284 5.37 7.19 12.12
N GLY A 285 5.52 6.15 12.94
CA GLY A 285 4.57 5.79 13.99
C GLY A 285 3.22 5.29 13.46
N LEU A 286 3.20 4.72 12.24
CA LEU A 286 1.98 4.25 11.59
C LEU A 286 1.37 3.05 12.33
N GLY A 287 0.05 2.90 12.24
CA GLY A 287 -0.70 1.81 12.84
C GLY A 287 -0.31 0.43 12.30
N GLY A 288 0.21 0.34 11.08
CA GLY A 288 0.72 -0.90 10.51
C GLY A 288 0.91 -0.88 9.00
N ILE A 289 0.84 -2.07 8.40
CA ILE A 289 1.04 -2.30 6.95
C ILE A 289 -0.10 -3.13 6.38
N MET A 290 -0.67 -2.66 5.28
CA MET A 290 -1.66 -3.35 4.47
C MET A 290 -0.97 -3.92 3.21
N PHE A 291 -1.37 -5.11 2.76
CA PHE A 291 -0.83 -5.80 1.58
C PHE A 291 -1.94 -6.11 0.58
N TRP A 292 -1.77 -5.66 -0.65
CA TRP A 292 -2.57 -6.07 -1.80
C TRP A 292 -1.69 -6.92 -2.74
N THR A 293 -1.82 -8.25 -2.76
CA THR A 293 -2.69 -9.15 -1.98
C THR A 293 -1.95 -10.39 -1.46
N ILE A 294 -2.59 -11.22 -0.63
CA ILE A 294 -1.99 -12.49 -0.18
C ILE A 294 -1.82 -13.53 -1.29
N ASP A 295 -2.62 -13.45 -2.35
CA ASP A 295 -2.67 -14.43 -3.43
C ASP A 295 -1.65 -14.19 -4.56
N GLU A 296 -0.98 -13.04 -4.56
CA GLU A 296 0.12 -12.71 -5.48
C GLU A 296 1.53 -12.88 -4.88
N ASP A 297 1.65 -12.99 -3.55
CA ASP A 297 2.90 -13.41 -2.87
C ASP A 297 3.19 -14.91 -3.18
N ASP A 298 4.40 -15.40 -2.93
CA ASP A 298 4.77 -16.82 -3.17
C ASP A 298 4.13 -17.74 -2.11
N PHE A 299 2.80 -17.89 -2.13
CA PHE A 299 2.00 -18.62 -1.15
C PHE A 299 2.23 -20.14 -1.18
N HIS A 300 2.89 -20.66 -2.23
CA HIS A 300 3.32 -22.05 -2.32
C HIS A 300 4.79 -22.26 -1.91
N GLY A 301 5.61 -21.21 -1.83
CA GLY A 301 7.04 -21.30 -1.56
C GLY A 301 7.86 -21.87 -2.72
N VAL A 302 7.38 -21.73 -3.96
CA VAL A 302 8.00 -22.28 -5.17
C VAL A 302 9.28 -21.53 -5.53
N CYS A 303 9.27 -20.21 -5.39
CA CYS A 303 10.36 -19.32 -5.77
C CYS A 303 11.45 -19.28 -4.70
N HIS A 304 11.05 -19.27 -3.41
CA HIS A 304 11.96 -18.99 -2.30
C HIS A 304 12.04 -20.09 -1.23
N GLY A 305 11.39 -21.24 -1.42
CA GLY A 305 11.39 -22.35 -0.46
C GLY A 305 10.61 -22.09 0.84
N ARG A 306 9.89 -20.97 0.93
CA ARG A 306 9.05 -20.58 2.06
C ARG A 306 7.78 -19.91 1.53
N ALA A 307 6.62 -20.35 1.99
CA ALA A 307 5.34 -19.72 1.66
C ALA A 307 5.24 -18.28 2.22
N ASN A 308 4.70 -17.38 1.41
CA ASN A 308 4.45 -15.96 1.69
C ASN A 308 5.67 -15.16 2.19
N PRO A 309 6.81 -15.16 1.46
CA PRO A 309 8.04 -14.51 1.91
C PRO A 309 7.88 -13.01 2.15
N LEU A 310 7.13 -12.30 1.29
CA LEU A 310 6.97 -10.84 1.38
C LEU A 310 6.20 -10.41 2.64
N ILE A 311 5.09 -11.09 2.93
CA ILE A 311 4.26 -10.78 4.11
C ILE A 311 4.96 -11.21 5.40
N TRP A 312 5.66 -12.35 5.41
CA TRP A 312 6.46 -12.77 6.57
C TRP A 312 7.60 -11.80 6.87
N ALA A 313 8.28 -11.26 5.86
CA ALA A 313 9.39 -10.32 6.07
C ALA A 313 8.94 -9.05 6.82
N ALA A 314 7.77 -8.50 6.48
CA ALA A 314 7.18 -7.37 7.20
C ALA A 314 6.72 -7.76 8.61
N ARG A 315 6.04 -8.90 8.78
CA ARG A 315 5.57 -9.38 10.08
C ARG A 315 6.70 -9.53 11.10
N GLU A 316 7.82 -10.13 10.70
CA GLU A 316 8.94 -10.37 11.60
C GLU A 316 9.70 -9.07 11.95
N GLN A 317 9.74 -8.08 11.05
CA GLN A 317 10.26 -6.74 11.36
C GLN A 317 9.38 -5.98 12.35
N LEU A 318 8.06 -5.95 12.11
CA LEU A 318 7.07 -5.35 13.03
C LEU A 318 7.13 -6.02 14.42
N ARG A 319 7.40 -7.33 14.48
CA ARG A 319 7.62 -8.06 15.75
C ARG A 319 8.96 -7.71 16.40
N ALA A 320 10.05 -7.65 15.65
CA ALA A 320 11.38 -7.34 16.19
C ALA A 320 11.46 -5.94 16.81
N ALA A 321 10.70 -4.97 16.27
CA ALA A 321 10.56 -3.64 16.85
C ALA A 321 9.90 -3.63 18.25
N ARG A 322 9.13 -4.68 18.61
CA ARG A 322 8.41 -4.81 19.89
C ARG A 322 9.28 -5.43 21.00
N THR A 323 10.33 -6.16 20.65
CA THR A 323 11.27 -6.70 21.65
C THR A 323 12.22 -5.59 22.12
N PRO A 324 12.19 -5.18 23.41
CA PRO A 324 13.18 -4.24 23.92
C PRO A 324 14.58 -4.85 23.78
N PRO A 325 15.62 -4.04 23.49
CA PRO A 325 16.98 -4.56 23.37
C PRO A 325 17.37 -5.27 24.67
N PRO A 326 18.05 -6.43 24.60
CA PRO A 326 18.40 -7.19 25.79
C PRO A 326 19.19 -6.31 26.75
N THR A 327 18.70 -6.18 27.99
CA THR A 327 19.34 -5.40 29.04
C THR A 327 20.68 -6.02 29.39
N ARG A 328 21.73 -5.55 28.71
CA ARG A 328 23.10 -5.97 28.95
C ARG A 328 23.39 -5.75 30.44
N PRO A 329 23.71 -6.79 31.23
CA PRO A 329 23.96 -6.62 32.65
C PRO A 329 25.06 -5.56 32.82
N ARG A 330 24.78 -4.52 33.61
CA ARG A 330 25.75 -3.48 33.91
C ARG A 330 26.94 -4.17 34.56
N ALA A 331 28.06 -4.24 33.85
CA ALA A 331 29.26 -4.92 34.33
C ALA A 331 29.66 -4.31 35.68
N THR A 332 29.51 -5.09 36.75
CA THR A 332 30.06 -4.74 38.05
C THR A 332 31.57 -4.76 37.91
N LEU A 333 32.17 -3.57 37.92
CA LEU A 333 33.61 -3.41 38.07
C LEU A 333 34.03 -4.08 39.39
N ARG A 334 34.51 -5.31 39.30
CA ARG A 334 35.31 -5.92 40.36
C ARG A 334 36.64 -5.18 40.38
N THR A 335 36.84 -4.34 41.39
CA THR A 335 38.16 -3.89 41.79
C THR A 335 38.97 -5.10 42.24
N THR A 336 39.84 -5.59 41.36
CA THR A 336 40.93 -6.48 41.73
C THR A 336 42.00 -5.67 42.44
N GLU A 337 42.28 -5.97 43.71
CA GLU A 337 43.41 -5.40 44.43
C GLU A 337 44.72 -5.74 43.71
N MET A 338 45.57 -4.73 43.51
CA MET A 338 46.91 -4.94 42.98
C MET A 338 47.86 -5.39 44.09
N THR A 339 48.41 -6.58 43.95
CA THR A 339 49.57 -7.02 44.74
C THR A 339 50.80 -6.17 44.36
N PRO A 340 51.58 -5.63 45.32
CA PRO A 340 52.71 -4.77 45.01
C PRO A 340 53.90 -5.55 44.41
N PRO A 341 54.65 -4.98 43.45
CA PRO A 341 55.80 -5.64 42.83
C PRO A 341 57.05 -5.63 43.74
N LEU A 342 57.90 -6.66 43.59
CA LEU A 342 59.22 -6.73 44.24
C LEU A 342 60.18 -5.64 43.69
N PRO A 343 61.17 -5.20 44.48
CA PRO A 343 62.07 -4.11 44.09
C PRO A 343 63.22 -4.59 43.17
N THR A 344 63.32 -4.01 41.98
CA THR A 344 64.46 -4.22 41.07
C THR A 344 65.51 -3.13 41.26
N THR A 345 66.79 -3.53 41.35
CA THR A 345 67.92 -2.64 41.64
C THR A 345 68.28 -1.68 40.50
N ARG A 346 68.73 -0.48 40.88
CA ARG A 346 69.05 0.65 40.01
C ARG A 346 70.44 0.51 39.39
N THR A 347 70.57 0.68 38.08
CA THR A 347 71.85 0.97 37.40
C THR A 347 71.70 2.23 36.54
N THR A 348 72.75 3.06 36.46
CA THR A 348 72.63 4.47 36.02
C THR A 348 73.64 4.80 34.93
N ALA A 349 73.19 5.28 33.75
CA ALA A 349 73.98 6.07 32.79
C ALA A 349 73.01 6.74 31.78
N THR A 350 72.75 8.05 31.76
CA THR A 350 73.53 9.25 31.33
C THR A 350 72.97 9.83 30.01
N ARG A 351 72.80 11.16 29.99
CA ARG A 351 72.06 12.01 29.01
C ARG A 351 72.42 11.89 27.52
N GLY A 352 71.40 12.18 26.69
CA GLY A 352 71.50 12.85 25.38
C GLY A 352 70.27 13.74 25.13
N THR A 353 70.44 14.96 24.61
CA THR A 353 69.40 16.00 24.49
C THR A 353 69.21 16.51 23.06
N THR A 354 67.98 16.75 22.58
CA THR A 354 67.61 18.03 21.90
C THR A 354 66.10 18.27 21.66
N ASN A 355 65.65 19.43 22.12
CA ASN A 355 64.74 20.44 21.53
C ASN A 355 63.46 20.08 20.73
N THR A 356 62.33 20.50 21.32
CA THR A 356 61.10 20.97 20.65
C THR A 356 61.27 22.35 20.00
N ARG A 357 60.48 22.66 18.96
CA ARG A 357 60.23 24.06 18.55
C ARG A 357 58.84 24.24 17.94
N SER A 358 58.09 25.22 18.45
CA SER A 358 56.80 25.70 17.97
C SER A 358 56.97 26.87 16.99
N ILE A 359 56.12 26.99 15.96
CA ILE A 359 56.01 28.21 15.12
C ILE A 359 54.52 28.56 14.91
N SER A 360 54.25 29.86 14.88
CA SER A 360 52.90 30.46 14.96
C SER A 360 52.23 30.73 13.60
N ARG A 361 50.93 30.99 13.70
CA ARG A 361 49.94 31.42 12.69
C ARG A 361 50.39 32.63 11.84
N THR A 362 49.95 32.69 10.58
CA THR A 362 49.74 33.96 9.84
C THR A 362 48.58 33.80 8.85
N THR A 363 47.74 34.84 8.73
CA THR A 363 46.58 34.94 7.83
C THR A 363 46.84 35.95 6.72
N VAL A 364 46.35 35.71 5.50
CA VAL A 364 46.34 36.72 4.40
C VAL A 364 44.97 36.72 3.69
N SER A 365 44.59 37.89 3.17
CA SER A 365 43.26 38.30 2.74
C SER A 365 42.79 37.76 1.38
N ALA A 366 41.47 37.78 1.18
CA ALA A 366 40.82 37.72 -0.14
C ALA A 366 41.01 39.02 -0.95
N ALA A 367 40.75 38.94 -2.26
CA ALA A 367 40.64 40.07 -3.18
C ALA A 367 39.46 39.85 -4.15
N THR A 368 38.79 40.94 -4.54
CA THR A 368 37.56 40.96 -5.35
C THR A 368 37.77 41.81 -6.60
N TRP A 369 37.15 41.44 -7.73
CA TRP A 369 36.91 42.35 -8.85
C TRP A 369 35.52 42.16 -9.46
N LEU A 370 34.83 43.27 -9.74
CA LEU A 370 33.62 43.38 -10.59
C LEU A 370 34.08 43.51 -12.08
N THR A 371 33.27 43.65 -13.15
CA THR A 371 31.81 43.82 -13.41
C THR A 371 31.36 42.73 -14.43
N THR A 372 30.21 42.68 -15.12
CA THR A 372 29.09 43.62 -15.42
C THR A 372 27.81 42.80 -15.71
N ALA A 373 26.67 43.45 -16.01
CA ALA A 373 25.41 42.78 -16.36
C ALA A 373 24.77 43.32 -17.66
N THR A 374 23.99 42.48 -18.34
CA THR A 374 22.92 42.87 -19.29
C THR A 374 21.82 41.78 -19.31
N PRO A 375 20.52 42.13 -19.24
CA PRO A 375 19.44 41.14 -19.13
C PRO A 375 18.66 40.92 -20.45
N PRO A 376 18.03 39.74 -20.67
CA PRO A 376 17.00 39.55 -21.68
C PRO A 376 15.57 39.74 -21.12
N THR A 377 14.89 40.67 -21.77
CA THR A 377 13.45 40.93 -21.97
C THR A 377 12.39 39.96 -21.39
N LYS A 378 11.35 40.53 -20.77
CA LYS A 378 10.04 39.89 -20.54
C LYS A 378 9.33 39.56 -21.86
N ALA A 379 8.56 38.47 -21.89
CA ALA A 379 7.50 38.23 -22.87
C ALA A 379 6.17 38.01 -22.13
N GLU A 380 5.08 38.58 -22.64
CA GLU A 380 3.72 38.45 -22.10
C GLU A 380 3.05 37.15 -22.57
N PRO A 381 2.09 36.59 -21.79
CA PRO A 381 1.47 35.31 -22.11
C PRO A 381 0.50 35.41 -23.30
N ARG A 382 0.73 34.58 -24.33
CA ARG A 382 -0.30 34.32 -25.36
C ARG A 382 -1.31 33.31 -24.83
N ALA A 383 -2.58 33.71 -24.78
CA ALA A 383 -3.68 32.77 -24.61
C ALA A 383 -3.78 31.83 -25.82
N ILE A 384 -3.78 30.51 -25.58
CA ILE A 384 -4.13 29.51 -26.58
C ILE A 384 -5.53 28.99 -26.22
N ASN A 385 -6.53 29.42 -26.98
CA ASN A 385 -7.87 28.85 -26.90
C ASN A 385 -7.86 27.43 -27.51
N THR A 386 -8.03 26.41 -26.68
CA THR A 386 -8.39 25.06 -27.14
C THR A 386 -9.90 24.86 -26.91
N PRO A 387 -10.69 24.52 -27.94
CA PRO A 387 -12.12 24.22 -27.78
C PRO A 387 -12.32 22.85 -27.11
N PRO A 388 -13.42 22.63 -26.39
CA PRO A 388 -13.70 21.36 -25.72
C PRO A 388 -13.96 20.24 -26.74
N PHE A 389 -13.16 19.17 -26.69
CA PHE A 389 -13.33 18.03 -27.56
C PHE A 389 -14.50 17.16 -27.08
N THR A 390 -15.65 17.30 -27.74
CA THR A 390 -16.83 16.45 -27.54
C THR A 390 -16.76 15.29 -28.54
N GLY A 391 -16.73 14.04 -28.05
CA GLY A 391 -16.36 12.93 -28.94
C GLY A 391 -16.55 11.49 -28.44
N TRP A 392 -17.47 11.23 -27.52
CA TRP A 392 -17.88 9.84 -27.23
C TRP A 392 -18.88 9.33 -28.27
N ARG A 393 -18.48 8.32 -29.06
CA ARG A 393 -19.38 7.31 -29.63
C ARG A 393 -18.76 5.94 -29.40
N GLY A 394 -19.54 5.02 -28.85
CA GLY A 394 -19.00 3.80 -28.26
C GLY A 394 -18.69 2.68 -29.24
N LEU A 395 -17.98 1.68 -28.72
CA LEU A 395 -18.11 0.30 -29.15
C LEU A 395 -18.40 -0.55 -27.91
N ASP A 396 -19.55 -1.22 -27.97
CA ASP A 396 -20.08 -2.15 -26.97
C ASP A 396 -19.45 -3.54 -27.20
N PRO A 397 -18.71 -4.12 -26.23
CA PRO A 397 -18.16 -5.48 -26.34
C PRO A 397 -19.23 -6.54 -26.01
N GLY A 398 -20.39 -6.44 -26.67
CA GLY A 398 -21.63 -7.16 -26.35
C GLY A 398 -22.12 -8.15 -27.42
N GLN A 399 -21.23 -8.81 -28.18
CA GLN A 399 -21.64 -9.95 -29.02
C GLN A 399 -20.48 -10.87 -29.45
N GLY A 400 -20.53 -12.13 -29.00
CA GLY A 400 -19.62 -13.17 -29.45
C GLY A 400 -20.15 -13.87 -30.71
N HIS A 401 -19.38 -13.85 -31.80
CA HIS A 401 -19.64 -14.68 -32.98
C HIS A 401 -18.59 -15.79 -33.10
N ILE A 402 -19.06 -17.03 -32.93
CA ILE A 402 -18.26 -18.25 -33.11
C ILE A 402 -18.24 -18.59 -34.60
N PHE A 403 -17.05 -18.75 -35.18
CA PHE A 403 -16.86 -19.41 -36.48
C PHE A 403 -15.76 -20.49 -36.38
N PRO A 404 -15.90 -21.64 -37.08
CA PRO A 404 -15.15 -22.84 -36.76
C PRO A 404 -13.73 -22.87 -37.34
N VAL A 405 -12.77 -23.33 -36.53
CA VAL A 405 -11.38 -23.54 -36.94
C VAL A 405 -11.27 -24.78 -37.83
N LYS A 406 -10.84 -24.60 -39.08
CA LYS A 406 -10.55 -25.70 -40.02
C LYS A 406 -9.11 -26.16 -39.83
N ARG A 407 -8.90 -27.44 -39.48
CA ARG A 407 -7.55 -28.04 -39.38
C ARG A 407 -6.86 -28.01 -40.76
N LEU A 408 -5.67 -27.44 -40.81
CA LEU A 408 -4.64 -27.73 -41.80
C LEU A 408 -3.33 -27.97 -41.04
N GLY A 409 -2.76 -29.16 -41.22
CA GLY A 409 -1.48 -29.53 -40.60
C GLY A 409 -0.35 -29.43 -41.61
N LEU A 410 0.74 -28.78 -41.23
CA LEU A 410 2.06 -28.81 -41.85
C LEU A 410 3.13 -28.72 -40.75
N PRO A 411 4.37 -29.18 -40.99
CA PRO A 411 5.26 -29.65 -39.93
C PRO A 411 6.02 -28.55 -39.18
N ALA A 412 6.54 -28.89 -38.00
CA ALA A 412 7.43 -28.05 -37.22
C ALA A 412 8.81 -27.89 -37.88
N PRO A 413 9.41 -26.69 -37.85
CA PRO A 413 10.83 -26.48 -38.12
C PRO A 413 11.65 -26.44 -36.82
N ASP A 414 12.93 -26.83 -36.93
CA ASP A 414 13.89 -26.91 -35.83
C ASP A 414 14.24 -25.56 -35.18
N PHE A 415 14.69 -25.60 -33.92
CA PHE A 415 15.22 -24.45 -33.17
C PHE A 415 16.65 -24.10 -33.59
N PRO A 416 16.93 -22.81 -33.89
CA PRO A 416 18.25 -22.22 -33.73
C PRO A 416 18.32 -21.29 -32.50
N ALA A 417 19.55 -21.10 -32.01
CA ALA A 417 19.93 -20.51 -30.74
C ALA A 417 19.47 -19.06 -30.43
N GLN A 418 19.37 -18.78 -29.12
CA GLN A 418 19.57 -17.49 -28.44
C GLN A 418 18.89 -16.23 -29.02
N GLN A 419 17.82 -15.77 -28.35
CA GLN A 419 17.37 -14.37 -28.39
C GLN A 419 17.75 -13.62 -27.09
N PRO A 420 18.02 -12.31 -27.15
CA PRO A 420 18.41 -11.51 -25.99
C PRO A 420 17.23 -11.25 -25.03
N ARG A 421 17.54 -11.08 -23.74
CA ARG A 421 16.58 -10.77 -22.67
C ARG A 421 16.23 -9.28 -22.73
N ASN A 422 15.03 -8.94 -23.23
CA ASN A 422 14.64 -7.56 -23.52
C ASN A 422 13.40 -7.12 -22.71
N SER A 423 13.54 -6.89 -21.40
CA SER A 423 12.55 -6.14 -20.59
C SER A 423 13.20 -5.59 -19.33
N VAL A 424 12.52 -4.63 -18.68
CA VAL A 424 12.79 -4.16 -17.31
C VAL A 424 11.59 -4.54 -16.47
N PHE A 425 11.82 -5.02 -15.24
CA PHE A 425 10.86 -5.88 -14.55
C PHE A 425 10.42 -5.34 -13.19
N THR A 426 9.11 -5.38 -12.94
CA THR A 426 8.49 -5.63 -11.62
C THR A 426 7.24 -6.51 -11.87
N PHE A 427 6.97 -7.52 -11.01
CA PHE A 427 6.27 -8.77 -11.39
C PHE A 427 4.73 -8.72 -11.29
N ASN A 428 3.90 -9.38 -12.12
CA ASN A 428 3.55 -10.82 -11.99
C ASN A 428 2.76 -11.37 -13.24
N SER A 429 2.42 -12.67 -13.22
CA SER A 429 1.93 -13.56 -14.30
C SER A 429 0.42 -13.51 -14.60
N PRO A 430 -0.06 -13.82 -15.83
CA PRO A 430 -1.47 -13.88 -16.18
C PRO A 430 -2.02 -15.33 -16.28
N GLY A 431 -3.27 -15.56 -15.86
CA GLY A 431 -4.05 -16.70 -16.36
C GLY A 431 -4.72 -17.64 -15.34
N SER A 432 -5.65 -17.13 -14.53
CA SER A 432 -6.73 -17.97 -13.99
C SER A 432 -8.03 -17.19 -13.81
N THR A 433 -9.13 -17.67 -14.40
CA THR A 433 -10.49 -17.24 -14.04
C THR A 433 -10.91 -17.88 -12.72
N PHE A 434 -10.35 -17.44 -11.60
CA PHE A 434 -10.88 -17.53 -10.22
C PHE A 434 -9.91 -16.81 -9.26
N HIS A 435 -10.10 -15.51 -9.02
CA HIS A 435 -9.37 -14.76 -8.00
C HIS A 435 -10.37 -14.19 -6.98
N GLN A 436 -10.28 -14.66 -5.74
CA GLN A 436 -10.79 -13.95 -4.56
C GLN A 436 -9.61 -13.15 -4.03
N ASN A 437 -9.59 -11.86 -4.33
CA ASN A 437 -8.51 -10.99 -3.88
C ASN A 437 -8.64 -10.85 -2.36
N ILE A 438 -7.59 -11.16 -1.60
CA ILE A 438 -7.64 -11.04 -0.14
C ILE A 438 -6.54 -10.11 0.34
N VAL A 439 -6.96 -8.99 0.91
CA VAL A 439 -6.05 -7.98 1.46
C VAL A 439 -5.60 -8.45 2.84
N VAL A 440 -4.32 -8.27 3.16
CA VAL A 440 -3.75 -8.62 4.47
C VAL A 440 -3.41 -7.35 5.22
N PHE A 441 -3.66 -7.32 6.54
CA PHE A 441 -3.21 -6.22 7.39
C PHE A 441 -2.44 -6.72 8.62
N LEU A 442 -1.32 -6.06 8.88
CA LEU A 442 -0.43 -6.24 10.01
C LEU A 442 -0.47 -4.99 10.90
N LYS A 443 -1.30 -4.98 11.95
CA LYS A 443 -1.35 -3.90 12.95
C LYS A 443 -0.26 -4.06 14.02
N ASP A 444 0.31 -2.95 14.51
CA ASP A 444 0.98 -2.97 15.82
C ASP A 444 -0.05 -2.86 16.95
N GLU A 445 -0.30 -3.99 17.63
CA GLU A 445 -1.35 -4.09 18.64
C GLU A 445 -0.99 -3.41 19.98
N GLN A 446 0.21 -2.85 20.17
CA GLN A 446 0.58 -2.23 21.46
C GLN A 446 0.41 -0.71 21.54
N ASN A 447 0.27 0.00 20.41
CA ASN A 447 0.20 1.47 20.42
C ASN A 447 -1.14 2.05 20.96
N ASN A 448 -2.06 1.20 21.44
CA ASN A 448 -3.39 1.59 21.94
C ASN A 448 -3.57 1.42 23.46
N ARG A 449 -2.47 1.45 24.24
CA ARG A 449 -2.47 1.35 25.72
C ARG A 449 -2.21 2.69 26.43
N SER A 450 -2.82 3.78 25.95
CA SER A 450 -2.80 5.07 26.64
C SER A 450 -4.06 5.90 26.36
N ASN A 451 -5.20 5.52 26.96
CA ASN A 451 -6.29 6.43 27.42
C ASN A 451 -7.48 5.65 28.03
N SER A 452 -7.23 4.88 29.11
CA SER A 452 -8.31 4.31 29.93
C SER A 452 -7.92 4.14 31.41
N ARG A 453 -7.33 5.20 32.01
CA ARG A 453 -7.15 5.33 33.46
C ARG A 453 -7.20 6.79 33.94
N THR A 454 -8.42 7.30 34.05
CA THR A 454 -8.92 8.23 35.10
C THR A 454 -10.42 8.20 35.03
#